data_AF-A0A821XZV3-F1
#
_entry.id   AF-A0A821XZV3-F1
#
_cell.length_a   1.000
_cell.length_b   1.000
_cell.length_c   1.000
_cell.angle_alpha   90.00
_cell.angle_beta   90.00
_cell.angle_gamma   90.00
#
_symmetry.space_group_name_H-M   'P 1'
#
loop_
_entity.id
_entity.type
_entity.pdbx_description
1 polymer ?
#
loop_
_entity_poly.entity_id
_entity_poly.type
_entity_poly.pdbx_seq_one_letter_code
_entity_poly.pdbx_strand_id
1 'polypeptide(L)'
;FIYEDHSLYDENLVLTSILTCTRMMYVSPILCSKYVDRIFELSKICIYSSVRSALIVSLGDLLLRHPNILEPFTPQFYAQIHDKDLNVSETALCTIAILILREMIKVRGYISEIALCLFHSHTPISSIAQHFFDELSLRQRGMALFNVLPDIISRLSMNNICSIDLFQQIISYLFSFIKNDRHCEILVKRLCRQFKQASGDDRKRANIAFCLSKLNIKTLASYRILKENFPNVIEKNQQNEDDYDKEEHLAWKKYLMPVLNDIERRLKPTELNTSKPFPSSTTPKRKPDRSS
;
A
#
# COMPACT_ATOMS: atom_id res chain seq x y z
N PHE A 1 33.26 -1.43 25.77
CA PHE A 1 34.11 -2.48 25.15
C PHE A 1 33.53 -2.96 23.83
N ILE A 2 32.89 -4.14 23.68
CA ILE A 2 32.46 -4.61 22.35
C ILE A 2 31.55 -3.62 21.62
N TYR A 3 30.64 -2.95 22.34
CA TYR A 3 29.80 -1.91 21.75
C TYR A 3 30.61 -0.74 21.14
N GLU A 4 31.60 -0.23 21.87
CA GLU A 4 32.38 0.96 21.51
C GLU A 4 33.48 0.64 20.50
N ASP A 5 34.11 -0.52 20.62
CA ASP A 5 35.34 -0.90 19.92
C ASP A 5 35.16 -2.17 19.07
N HIS A 6 33.95 -2.47 18.59
CA HIS A 6 33.65 -3.71 17.84
C HIS A 6 34.59 -3.94 16.65
N SER A 7 35.13 -2.89 16.04
CA SER A 7 36.10 -2.98 14.93
C SER A 7 37.48 -3.51 15.34
N LEU A 8 37.82 -3.49 16.63
CA LEU A 8 39.09 -3.99 17.16
C LEU A 8 39.06 -5.49 17.49
N TYR A 9 37.89 -6.13 17.39
CA TYR A 9 37.69 -7.53 17.76
C TYR A 9 37.33 -8.39 16.55
N ASP A 10 37.66 -9.68 16.67
CA ASP A 10 37.27 -10.71 15.70
C ASP A 10 35.74 -10.79 15.55
N GLU A 11 35.28 -10.97 14.31
CA GLU A 11 33.85 -11.01 13.97
C GLU A 11 33.09 -12.08 14.77
N ASN A 12 33.68 -13.27 14.98
CA ASN A 12 33.03 -14.34 15.73
C ASN A 12 32.89 -13.99 17.22
N LEU A 13 33.88 -13.29 17.78
CA LEU A 13 33.81 -12.84 19.17
C LEU A 13 32.70 -11.80 19.34
N VAL A 14 32.61 -10.84 18.41
CA VAL A 14 31.57 -9.81 18.40
C VAL A 14 30.19 -10.47 18.26
N LEU A 15 30.02 -11.34 17.27
CA LEU A 15 28.79 -12.08 17.00
C LEU A 15 28.33 -12.90 18.23
N THR A 16 29.23 -13.72 18.80
CA THR A 16 28.92 -14.57 19.94
C THR A 16 28.49 -13.75 21.16
N SER A 17 29.18 -12.63 21.40
CA SER A 17 28.88 -11.74 22.53
C SER A 17 27.51 -11.08 22.37
N ILE A 18 27.19 -10.63 21.17
CA ILE A 18 25.91 -10.01 20.85
C ILE A 18 24.77 -11.02 20.98
N LEU A 19 24.90 -12.22 20.38
CA LEU A 19 23.90 -13.28 20.50
C LEU A 19 23.67 -13.69 21.95
N THR A 20 24.73 -13.73 22.76
CA THR A 20 24.61 -14.00 24.20
C THR A 20 23.83 -12.90 24.90
N CYS A 21 24.16 -11.63 24.60
CA CYS A 21 23.46 -10.48 25.17
C CYS A 21 21.97 -10.46 24.79
N THR A 22 21.63 -10.65 23.52
CA THR A 22 20.24 -10.65 23.05
C THR A 22 19.43 -11.82 23.62
N ARG A 23 20.05 -12.98 23.81
CA ARG A 23 19.42 -14.12 24.53
C ARG A 23 19.11 -13.79 25.98
N MET A 24 20.02 -13.10 26.69
CA MET A 24 19.75 -12.66 28.06
C MET A 24 18.62 -11.62 28.11
N MET A 25 18.57 -10.70 27.15
CA MET A 25 17.47 -9.74 26.99
C MET A 25 16.13 -10.43 26.71
N TYR A 26 16.14 -11.53 25.94
CA TYR A 26 14.92 -12.30 25.65
C TYR A 26 14.28 -12.85 26.92
N VAL A 27 15.08 -13.34 27.86
CA VAL A 27 14.59 -13.88 29.14
C VAL A 27 14.27 -12.78 30.16
N SER A 28 14.99 -11.64 30.14
CA SER A 28 14.84 -10.57 31.14
C SER A 28 14.37 -9.25 30.52
N PRO A 29 13.13 -8.81 30.79
CA PRO A 29 12.63 -7.51 30.31
C PRO A 29 13.44 -6.34 30.89
N ILE A 30 14.01 -6.48 32.09
CA ILE A 30 14.86 -5.45 32.71
C ILE A 30 16.14 -5.26 31.88
N LEU A 31 16.77 -6.35 31.46
CA LEU A 31 17.94 -6.27 30.58
C LEU A 31 17.56 -5.78 29.18
N CYS A 32 16.40 -6.20 28.66
CA CYS A 32 15.89 -5.73 27.38
C CYS A 32 15.72 -4.21 27.37
N SER A 33 14.97 -3.64 28.32
CA SER A 33 14.79 -2.18 28.44
C SER A 33 16.12 -1.43 28.63
N LYS A 34 17.09 -2.04 29.32
CA LYS A 34 18.39 -1.41 29.59
C LYS A 34 19.30 -1.34 28.36
N TYR A 35 19.23 -2.32 27.46
CA TYR A 35 20.20 -2.47 26.37
C TYR A 35 19.62 -2.33 24.96
N VAL A 36 18.29 -2.26 24.80
CA VAL A 36 17.64 -2.17 23.48
C VAL A 36 18.16 -1.01 22.63
N ASP A 37 18.36 0.18 23.20
CA ASP A 37 18.93 1.33 22.50
C ASP A 37 20.29 1.01 21.88
N ARG A 38 21.17 0.38 22.66
CA ARG A 38 22.53 -0.01 22.22
C ARG A 38 22.49 -1.08 21.15
N ILE A 39 21.56 -2.03 21.24
CA ILE A 39 21.40 -3.07 20.21
C ILE A 39 20.97 -2.44 18.87
N PHE A 40 20.05 -1.46 18.88
CA PHE A 40 19.64 -0.73 17.68
C PHE A 40 20.72 0.22 17.14
N GLU A 41 21.55 0.81 18.01
CA GLU A 41 22.69 1.60 17.55
C GLU A 41 23.76 0.70 16.92
N LEU A 42 24.08 -0.43 17.55
CA LEU A 42 25.03 -1.40 17.04
C LEU A 42 24.59 -1.99 15.71
N SER A 43 23.28 -2.23 15.50
CA SER A 43 22.77 -2.70 14.22
C SER A 43 22.97 -1.69 13.09
N LYS A 44 23.21 -0.40 13.39
CA LYS A 44 23.50 0.64 12.40
C LYS A 44 24.99 0.82 12.17
N ILE A 45 25.79 0.82 13.24
CA ILE A 45 27.21 1.19 13.16
C ILE A 45 28.15 0.00 12.94
N CYS A 46 27.71 -1.23 13.26
CA CYS A 46 28.59 -2.39 13.19
C CYS A 46 29.10 -2.65 11.76
N ILE A 47 30.41 -2.79 11.62
CA ILE A 47 31.06 -3.01 10.31
C ILE A 47 30.71 -4.37 9.70
N TYR A 48 30.52 -5.39 10.53
CA TYR A 48 30.28 -6.78 10.11
C TYR A 48 28.82 -7.00 9.70
N SER A 49 28.57 -7.39 8.46
CA SER A 49 27.22 -7.65 7.97
C SER A 49 26.57 -8.87 8.65
N SER A 50 27.34 -9.92 8.95
CA SER A 50 26.82 -11.09 9.67
C SER A 50 26.25 -10.71 11.04
N VAL A 51 26.93 -9.79 11.74
CA VAL A 51 26.50 -9.27 13.03
C VAL A 51 25.25 -8.42 12.90
N ARG A 52 25.17 -7.52 11.90
CA ARG A 52 23.95 -6.74 11.63
C ARG A 52 22.75 -7.63 11.33
N SER A 53 22.92 -8.65 10.48
CA SER A 53 21.87 -9.66 10.22
C SER A 53 21.44 -10.40 11.50
N ALA A 54 22.39 -10.85 12.31
CA ALA A 54 22.10 -11.53 13.58
C ALA A 54 21.36 -10.63 14.59
N LEU A 55 21.70 -9.34 14.63
CA LEU A 55 21.02 -8.33 15.42
C LEU A 55 19.57 -8.15 14.97
N ILE A 56 19.32 -8.05 13.66
CA ILE A 56 17.96 -7.91 13.10
C ILE A 56 17.08 -9.09 13.51
N VAL A 57 17.57 -10.32 13.35
CA VAL A 57 16.83 -11.53 13.75
C VAL A 57 16.57 -11.50 15.26
N SER A 58 17.59 -11.21 16.05
CA SER A 58 17.47 -11.11 17.52
C SER A 58 16.48 -10.03 17.95
N LEU A 59 16.46 -8.88 17.28
CA LEU A 59 15.51 -7.80 17.52
C LEU A 59 14.08 -8.23 17.17
N GLY A 60 13.90 -9.00 16.10
CA GLY A 60 12.62 -9.61 15.77
C GLY A 60 12.11 -10.53 16.89
N ASP A 61 12.97 -11.40 17.41
CA ASP A 61 12.64 -12.28 18.54
C ASP A 61 12.30 -11.48 19.81
N LEU A 62 13.09 -10.45 20.11
CA LEU A 62 12.82 -9.56 21.25
C LEU A 62 11.49 -8.83 21.10
N LEU A 63 11.12 -8.42 19.88
CA LEU A 63 9.85 -7.76 19.62
C LEU A 63 8.67 -8.70 19.83
N LEU A 64 8.81 -9.97 19.43
CA LEU A 64 7.82 -11.01 19.72
C LEU A 64 7.61 -11.18 21.22
N ARG A 65 8.71 -11.16 21.99
CA ARG A 65 8.70 -11.45 23.42
C ARG A 65 8.30 -10.26 24.29
N HIS A 66 8.77 -9.07 23.93
CA HIS A 66 8.65 -7.82 24.70
C HIS A 66 8.15 -6.66 23.82
N PRO A 67 6.97 -6.76 23.19
CA PRO A 67 6.52 -5.80 22.18
C PRO A 67 6.42 -4.37 22.72
N ASN A 68 6.00 -4.19 23.97
CA ASN A 68 5.87 -2.86 24.59
C ASN A 68 7.22 -2.14 24.77
N ILE A 69 8.31 -2.89 24.94
CA ILE A 69 9.66 -2.33 25.07
C ILE A 69 10.16 -1.87 23.69
N LEU A 70 9.86 -2.64 22.64
CA LEU A 70 10.38 -2.39 21.29
C LEU A 70 9.48 -1.50 20.43
N GLU A 71 8.21 -1.28 20.77
CA GLU A 71 7.29 -0.41 20.00
C GLU A 71 7.90 0.96 19.63
N PRO A 72 8.58 1.69 20.54
CA PRO A 72 9.20 2.99 20.21
C PRO A 72 10.28 2.92 19.13
N PHE A 73 10.89 1.75 18.94
CA PHE A 73 11.99 1.51 18.01
C PHE A 73 11.55 1.04 16.62
N THR A 74 10.25 0.86 16.42
CA THR A 74 9.66 0.45 15.13
C THR A 74 10.25 1.20 13.91
N PRO A 75 10.40 2.54 13.92
CA PRO A 75 10.99 3.26 12.77
C PRO A 75 12.41 2.81 12.44
N GLN A 76 13.20 2.53 13.47
CA GLN A 76 14.61 2.15 13.37
C GLN A 76 14.77 0.72 12.89
N PHE A 77 13.78 -0.13 13.17
CA PHE A 77 13.69 -1.47 12.64
C PHE A 77 13.39 -1.47 11.14
N TYR A 78 12.41 -0.67 10.69
CA TYR A 78 12.14 -0.52 9.24
C TYR A 78 13.30 0.10 8.47
N ALA A 79 14.09 0.98 9.08
CA ALA A 79 15.28 1.55 8.44
C ALA A 79 16.32 0.49 8.02
N GLN A 80 16.33 -0.70 8.66
CA GLN A 80 17.25 -1.79 8.34
C GLN A 80 16.97 -2.43 6.96
N ILE A 81 15.79 -2.20 6.36
CA ILE A 81 15.49 -2.67 4.99
C ILE A 81 16.47 -2.05 3.98
N HIS A 82 16.94 -0.83 4.26
CA HIS A 82 17.84 -0.07 3.38
C HIS A 82 19.31 -0.19 3.79
N ASP A 83 19.71 -1.30 4.41
CA ASP A 83 21.13 -1.55 4.70
C ASP A 83 21.99 -1.53 3.42
N LYS A 84 23.27 -1.19 3.58
CA LYS A 84 24.25 -1.17 2.49
C LYS A 84 24.57 -2.57 1.96
N ASP A 85 24.42 -3.61 2.79
CA ASP A 85 24.62 -5.00 2.43
C ASP A 85 23.29 -5.67 2.12
N LEU A 86 23.15 -6.21 0.91
CA LEU A 86 21.90 -6.79 0.44
C LEU A 86 21.44 -8.00 1.27
N ASN A 87 22.35 -8.76 1.89
CA ASN A 87 21.97 -9.87 2.77
C ASN A 87 21.35 -9.37 4.07
N VAL A 88 21.82 -8.21 4.56
CA VAL A 88 21.26 -7.56 5.75
C VAL A 88 19.88 -6.99 5.43
N SER A 89 19.72 -6.32 4.29
CA SER A 89 18.42 -5.87 3.77
C SER A 89 17.43 -7.02 3.59
N GLU A 90 17.88 -8.13 3.01
CA GLU A 90 17.07 -9.35 2.86
C GLU A 90 16.61 -9.88 4.22
N THR A 91 17.53 -9.99 5.17
CA THR A 91 17.23 -10.44 6.55
C THR A 91 16.23 -9.49 7.23
N ALA A 92 16.40 -8.18 7.10
CA ALA A 92 15.49 -7.17 7.62
C ALA A 92 14.09 -7.32 7.02
N LEU A 93 14.00 -7.37 5.70
CA LEU A 93 12.74 -7.47 4.99
C LEU A 93 11.97 -8.74 5.37
N CYS A 94 12.67 -9.90 5.42
CA CYS A 94 12.08 -11.17 5.82
C CYS A 94 11.55 -11.12 7.26
N THR A 95 12.36 -10.61 8.19
CA THR A 95 11.99 -10.52 9.61
C THR A 95 10.79 -9.60 9.79
N ILE A 96 10.79 -8.43 9.17
CA ILE A 96 9.69 -7.46 9.22
C ILE A 96 8.41 -8.04 8.61
N ALA A 97 8.50 -8.68 7.44
CA ALA A 97 7.37 -9.32 6.79
C ALA A 97 6.70 -10.35 7.72
N ILE A 98 7.49 -11.21 8.37
CA ILE A 98 6.98 -12.20 9.34
C ILE A 98 6.30 -11.51 10.53
N LEU A 99 6.90 -10.47 11.10
CA LEU A 99 6.34 -9.77 12.26
C LEU A 99 5.03 -9.05 11.94
N ILE A 100 4.91 -8.47 10.74
CA ILE A 100 3.66 -7.89 10.26
C ILE A 100 2.59 -8.98 10.08
N LEU A 101 2.93 -10.08 9.42
CA LEU A 101 1.98 -11.18 9.18
C LEU A 101 1.51 -11.86 10.47
N ARG A 102 2.30 -11.76 11.54
CA ARG A 102 1.96 -12.18 12.91
C ARG A 102 1.23 -11.11 13.73
N GLU A 103 0.93 -9.96 13.15
CA GLU A 103 0.26 -8.82 13.81
C GLU A 103 1.05 -8.23 15.00
N MET A 104 2.38 -8.38 14.99
CA MET A 104 3.26 -7.96 16.09
C MET A 104 3.80 -6.54 15.92
N ILE A 105 3.93 -6.08 14.67
CA ILE A 105 4.31 -4.69 14.35
C ILE A 105 3.21 -4.02 13.55
N LYS A 106 2.98 -2.73 13.83
CA LYS A 106 2.08 -1.90 13.06
C LYS A 106 2.64 -1.66 11.65
N VAL A 107 1.78 -1.91 10.67
CA VAL A 107 2.06 -1.78 9.24
C VAL A 107 1.97 -0.34 8.75
N ARG A 108 1.14 0.46 9.44
CA ARG A 108 0.77 1.81 9.02
C ARG A 108 2.00 2.71 8.99
N GLY A 109 2.27 3.26 7.82
CA GLY A 109 3.34 4.21 7.61
C GLY A 109 4.61 3.64 6.99
N TYR A 110 4.81 2.32 7.03
CA TYR A 110 6.06 1.69 6.60
C TYR A 110 5.87 0.60 5.54
N ILE A 111 4.64 0.15 5.30
CA ILE A 111 4.38 -0.84 4.25
C ILE A 111 4.74 -0.36 2.84
N SER A 112 4.80 0.96 2.60
CA SER A 112 5.34 1.50 1.36
C SER A 112 6.80 1.12 1.15
N GLU A 113 7.58 0.95 2.21
CA GLU A 113 8.99 0.50 2.12
C GLU A 113 9.08 -0.94 1.60
N ILE A 114 8.17 -1.81 2.04
CA ILE A 114 8.05 -3.17 1.52
C ILE A 114 7.54 -3.15 0.06
N ALA A 115 6.61 -2.25 -0.26
CA ALA A 115 6.11 -2.10 -1.63
C ALA A 115 7.21 -1.67 -2.61
N LEU A 116 8.15 -0.81 -2.20
CA LEU A 116 9.31 -0.44 -3.01
C LEU A 116 10.23 -1.63 -3.33
N CYS A 117 10.20 -2.68 -2.51
CA CYS A 117 11.01 -3.88 -2.71
C CYS A 117 10.44 -4.84 -3.78
N LEU A 118 9.19 -4.67 -4.22
CA LEU A 118 8.50 -5.62 -5.14
C LEU A 118 9.22 -5.90 -6.46
N PHE A 119 9.92 -4.89 -6.99
CA PHE A 119 10.64 -4.96 -8.27
C PHE A 119 12.12 -4.62 -8.09
N HIS A 120 12.66 -4.95 -6.92
CA HIS A 120 14.07 -4.75 -6.63
C HIS A 120 14.95 -5.59 -7.57
N SER A 121 16.12 -5.06 -7.95
CA SER A 121 17.06 -5.74 -8.86
C SER A 121 17.63 -7.03 -8.27
N HIS A 122 17.85 -7.04 -6.94
CA HIS A 122 18.21 -8.23 -6.19
C HIS A 122 17.00 -9.15 -6.01
N THR A 123 17.00 -10.30 -6.71
CA THR A 123 15.86 -11.23 -6.76
C THR A 123 15.35 -11.67 -5.39
N PRO A 124 16.18 -12.09 -4.41
CA PRO A 124 15.69 -12.49 -3.08
C PRO A 124 14.81 -11.43 -2.39
N ILE A 125 15.19 -10.16 -2.46
CA ILE A 125 14.43 -9.04 -1.89
C ILE A 125 13.06 -8.92 -2.57
N SER A 126 13.04 -8.99 -3.91
CA SER A 126 11.79 -8.94 -4.67
C SER A 126 10.87 -10.13 -4.36
N SER A 127 11.43 -11.34 -4.21
CA SER A 127 10.67 -12.55 -3.89
C SER A 127 10.04 -12.49 -2.50
N ILE A 128 10.76 -11.98 -1.50
CA ILE A 128 10.21 -11.79 -0.15
C ILE A 128 9.06 -10.78 -0.17
N ALA A 129 9.24 -9.64 -0.86
CA ALA A 129 8.19 -8.62 -0.96
C ALA A 129 6.93 -9.15 -1.66
N GLN A 130 7.09 -9.89 -2.77
CA GLN A 130 5.98 -10.52 -3.48
C GLN A 130 5.24 -11.52 -2.59
N HIS A 131 5.98 -12.43 -1.95
CA HIS A 131 5.39 -13.42 -1.05
C HIS A 131 4.64 -12.76 0.12
N PHE A 132 5.19 -11.68 0.68
CA PHE A 132 4.52 -10.90 1.71
C PHE A 132 3.16 -10.35 1.25
N PHE A 133 3.09 -9.76 0.05
CA PHE A 133 1.83 -9.21 -0.47
C PHE A 133 0.85 -10.29 -0.91
N ASP A 134 1.32 -11.43 -1.43
CA ASP A 134 0.50 -12.60 -1.68
C ASP A 134 -0.18 -13.06 -0.39
N GLU A 135 0.59 -13.28 0.68
CA GLU A 135 0.08 -13.65 2.00
C GLU A 135 -0.88 -12.60 2.57
N LEU A 136 -0.51 -11.32 2.51
CA LEU A 136 -1.34 -10.22 3.02
C LEU A 136 -2.68 -10.12 2.27
N SER A 137 -2.70 -10.43 0.96
CA SER A 137 -3.91 -10.43 0.14
C SER A 137 -4.92 -11.51 0.56
N LEU A 138 -4.44 -12.60 1.16
CA LEU A 138 -5.28 -13.71 1.64
C LEU A 138 -5.83 -13.42 3.05
N ARG A 139 -5.17 -12.57 3.84
CA ARG A 139 -5.60 -12.21 5.20
C ARG A 139 -6.92 -11.46 5.20
N GLN A 140 -7.79 -11.81 6.15
CA GLN A 140 -9.09 -11.15 6.37
C GLN A 140 -9.93 -11.02 5.09
N ARG A 141 -9.88 -12.03 4.19
CA ARG A 141 -10.56 -12.03 2.88
C ARG A 141 -10.20 -10.80 2.01
N GLY A 142 -8.93 -10.41 2.01
CA GLY A 142 -8.40 -9.27 1.26
C GLY A 142 -8.59 -7.90 1.94
N MET A 143 -9.20 -7.85 3.13
CA MET A 143 -9.33 -6.60 3.90
C MET A 143 -7.99 -6.01 4.33
N ALA A 144 -7.03 -6.86 4.71
CA ALA A 144 -5.75 -6.40 5.23
C ALA A 144 -5.02 -5.54 4.20
N LEU A 145 -4.84 -6.06 2.97
CA LEU A 145 -4.27 -5.29 1.86
C LEU A 145 -5.13 -4.07 1.49
N PHE A 146 -6.45 -4.23 1.41
CA PHE A 146 -7.36 -3.12 1.08
C PHE A 146 -7.22 -1.92 2.02
N ASN A 147 -7.03 -2.16 3.31
CA ASN A 147 -6.94 -1.11 4.32
C ASN A 147 -5.64 -0.30 4.25
N VAL A 148 -4.55 -0.91 3.75
CA VAL A 148 -3.24 -0.28 3.67
C VAL A 148 -2.97 0.39 2.31
N LEU A 149 -3.69 0.00 1.25
CA LEU A 149 -3.53 0.55 -0.09
C LEU A 149 -3.55 2.09 -0.17
N PRO A 150 -4.48 2.81 0.50
CA PRO A 150 -4.47 4.27 0.45
C PRO A 150 -3.21 4.90 1.05
N ASP A 151 -2.61 4.28 2.06
CA ASP A 151 -1.36 4.73 2.67
C ASP A 151 -0.18 4.48 1.72
N ILE A 152 -0.11 3.29 1.10
CA ILE A 152 0.88 2.96 0.07
C ILE A 152 0.83 3.97 -1.08
N ILE A 153 -0.35 4.21 -1.66
CA ILE A 153 -0.55 5.15 -2.77
C ILE A 153 -0.08 6.56 -2.38
N SER A 154 -0.51 7.04 -1.21
CA SER A 154 -0.15 8.40 -0.76
C SER A 154 1.36 8.54 -0.54
N ARG A 155 2.02 7.56 0.08
CA ARG A 155 3.45 7.63 0.39
C ARG A 155 4.32 7.50 -0.83
N LEU A 156 4.04 6.54 -1.70
CA LEU A 156 4.80 6.37 -2.94
C LEU A 156 4.64 7.58 -3.86
N SER A 157 3.48 8.24 -3.85
CA SER A 157 3.25 9.47 -4.62
C SER A 157 4.06 10.67 -4.12
N MET A 158 4.44 10.69 -2.85
CA MET A 158 5.26 11.74 -2.23
C MET A 158 6.74 11.36 -2.17
N ASN A 159 7.10 10.13 -2.54
CA ASN A 159 8.47 9.63 -2.46
C ASN A 159 9.25 9.99 -3.74
N ASN A 160 10.21 10.90 -3.63
CA ASN A 160 11.01 11.36 -4.76
C ASN A 160 11.86 10.26 -5.40
N ILE A 161 12.19 9.21 -4.66
CA ILE A 161 12.98 8.06 -5.14
C ILE A 161 12.13 7.13 -6.02
N CYS A 162 10.81 7.08 -5.81
CA CYS A 162 9.91 6.21 -6.54
C CYS A 162 9.56 6.80 -7.91
N SER A 163 10.18 6.33 -8.99
CA SER A 163 9.83 6.77 -10.34
C SER A 163 8.36 6.52 -10.66
N ILE A 164 7.80 7.28 -11.62
CA ILE A 164 6.42 7.09 -12.08
C ILE A 164 6.23 5.65 -12.58
N ASP A 165 7.19 5.11 -13.32
CA ASP A 165 7.12 3.74 -13.85
C ASP A 165 7.11 2.69 -12.74
N LEU A 166 7.97 2.85 -11.72
CA LEU A 166 8.00 1.95 -10.57
C LEU A 166 6.68 2.02 -9.79
N PHE A 167 6.14 3.23 -9.57
CA PHE A 167 4.83 3.41 -8.96
C PHE A 167 3.74 2.66 -9.74
N GLN A 168 3.73 2.81 -11.07
CA GLN A 168 2.74 2.16 -11.93
C GLN A 168 2.84 0.63 -11.87
N GLN A 169 4.05 0.07 -11.85
CA GLN A 169 4.28 -1.37 -11.68
C GLN A 169 3.79 -1.87 -10.32
N ILE A 170 4.17 -1.20 -9.23
CA ILE A 170 3.75 -1.53 -7.86
C ILE A 170 2.23 -1.52 -7.74
N ILE A 171 1.57 -0.43 -8.17
CA ILE A 171 0.11 -0.32 -8.07
C ILE A 171 -0.59 -1.36 -8.94
N SER A 172 -0.08 -1.63 -10.15
CA SER A 172 -0.68 -2.64 -11.03
C SER A 172 -0.61 -4.04 -10.40
N TYR A 173 0.53 -4.39 -9.78
CA TYR A 173 0.68 -5.64 -9.04
C TYR A 173 -0.29 -5.70 -7.85
N LEU A 174 -0.30 -4.68 -7.00
CA LEU A 174 -1.15 -4.67 -5.80
C LEU A 174 -2.66 -4.67 -6.14
N PHE A 175 -3.07 -4.02 -7.22
CA PHE A 175 -4.47 -3.99 -7.66
C PHE A 175 -4.93 -5.32 -8.26
N SER A 176 -4.02 -6.18 -8.71
CA SER A 176 -4.36 -7.52 -9.22
C SER A 176 -5.04 -8.40 -8.15
N PHE A 177 -4.79 -8.12 -6.86
CA PHE A 177 -5.42 -8.80 -5.73
C PHE A 177 -6.85 -8.28 -5.43
N ILE A 178 -7.25 -7.12 -5.95
CA ILE A 178 -8.56 -6.54 -5.67
C ILE A 178 -9.61 -7.15 -6.61
N LYS A 179 -10.26 -8.22 -6.15
CA LYS A 179 -11.34 -8.89 -6.90
C LYS A 179 -12.76 -8.48 -6.49
N ASN A 180 -12.91 -7.83 -5.33
CA ASN A 180 -14.23 -7.50 -4.77
C ASN A 180 -14.71 -6.12 -5.26
N ASP A 181 -15.83 -6.09 -5.97
CA ASP A 181 -16.44 -4.87 -6.52
C ASP A 181 -16.79 -3.83 -5.45
N ARG A 182 -17.15 -4.27 -4.23
CA ARG A 182 -17.42 -3.34 -3.11
C ARG A 182 -16.15 -2.64 -2.64
N HIS A 183 -15.01 -3.34 -2.63
CA HIS A 183 -13.73 -2.72 -2.27
C HIS A 183 -13.33 -1.72 -3.33
N CYS A 184 -13.51 -2.07 -4.61
CA CYS A 184 -13.29 -1.15 -5.74
C CYS A 184 -14.09 0.16 -5.56
N GLU A 185 -15.40 0.08 -5.30
CA GLU A 185 -16.22 1.29 -5.13
C GLU A 185 -15.76 2.17 -3.96
N ILE A 186 -15.42 1.57 -2.81
CA ILE A 186 -14.92 2.32 -1.65
C ILE A 186 -13.56 2.96 -1.96
N LEU A 187 -12.68 2.25 -2.67
CA LEU A 187 -11.38 2.77 -3.07
C LEU A 187 -11.53 3.95 -4.03
N VAL A 188 -12.44 3.86 -5.01
CA VAL A 188 -12.77 4.98 -5.92
C VAL A 188 -13.19 6.21 -5.10
N LYS A 189 -14.13 6.08 -4.16
CA LYS A 189 -14.55 7.21 -3.29
C LYS A 189 -13.37 7.85 -2.56
N ARG A 190 -12.50 7.01 -1.96
CA ARG A 190 -11.32 7.48 -1.20
C ARG A 190 -10.32 8.18 -2.10
N LEU A 191 -10.01 7.62 -3.28
CA LEU A 191 -9.07 8.19 -4.24
C LEU A 191 -9.60 9.49 -4.84
N CYS A 192 -10.89 9.59 -5.18
CA CYS A 192 -11.50 10.85 -5.62
C CYS A 192 -11.35 11.96 -4.57
N ARG A 193 -11.56 11.64 -3.28
CA ARG A 193 -11.34 12.59 -2.19
C ARG A 193 -9.87 13.00 -2.09
N GLN A 194 -8.94 12.05 -2.15
CA GLN A 194 -7.51 12.34 -2.11
C GLN A 194 -7.07 13.19 -3.31
N PHE A 195 -7.63 12.94 -4.51
CA PHE A 195 -7.35 13.72 -5.71
C PHE A 195 -7.74 15.20 -5.51
N LYS A 196 -8.93 15.46 -4.95
CA LYS A 196 -9.37 16.83 -4.62
C LYS A 196 -8.47 17.50 -3.59
N GLN A 197 -7.99 16.74 -2.60
CA GLN A 197 -7.09 17.22 -1.56
C GLN A 197 -5.65 17.47 -2.07
N ALA A 198 -5.23 16.80 -3.14
CA ALA A 198 -3.91 16.97 -3.76
C ALA A 198 -3.85 18.17 -4.72
N SER A 199 -4.70 19.18 -4.55
CA SER A 199 -4.68 20.38 -5.38
C SER A 199 -3.33 21.10 -5.25
N GLY A 200 -2.62 21.28 -6.36
CA GLY A 200 -1.27 21.87 -6.39
C GLY A 200 -0.12 20.86 -6.39
N ASP A 201 -0.41 19.55 -6.28
CA ASP A 201 0.59 18.48 -6.41
C ASP A 201 0.26 17.63 -7.64
N ASP A 202 0.82 18.00 -8.79
CA ASP A 202 0.50 17.38 -10.07
C ASP A 202 0.95 15.93 -10.16
N ARG A 203 2.10 15.60 -9.56
CA ARG A 203 2.59 14.23 -9.49
C ARG A 203 1.62 13.33 -8.73
N LYS A 204 1.16 13.78 -7.55
CA LYS A 204 0.19 13.04 -6.75
C LYS A 204 -1.15 12.91 -7.48
N ARG A 205 -1.61 13.95 -8.19
CA ARG A 205 -2.83 13.89 -9.01
C ARG A 205 -2.69 12.92 -10.18
N ALA A 206 -1.55 12.91 -10.87
CA ALA A 206 -1.25 11.99 -11.95
C ALA A 206 -1.25 10.53 -11.46
N ASN A 207 -0.58 10.26 -10.34
CA ASN A 207 -0.55 8.93 -9.72
C ASN A 207 -1.94 8.46 -9.26
N ILE A 208 -2.73 9.33 -8.62
CA ILE A 208 -4.09 8.98 -8.22
C ILE A 208 -4.98 8.72 -9.44
N ALA A 209 -4.85 9.51 -10.51
CA ALA A 209 -5.59 9.28 -11.75
C ALA A 209 -5.19 7.97 -12.42
N PHE A 210 -3.90 7.62 -12.42
CA PHE A 210 -3.43 6.31 -12.84
C PHE A 210 -4.08 5.20 -12.00
N CYS A 211 -4.09 5.31 -10.67
CA CYS A 211 -4.78 4.35 -9.81
C CYS A 211 -6.25 4.19 -10.21
N LEU A 212 -6.99 5.28 -10.35
CA LEU A 212 -8.39 5.25 -10.80
C LEU A 212 -8.54 4.54 -12.15
N SER A 213 -7.58 4.69 -13.06
CA SER A 213 -7.60 4.03 -14.37
C SER A 213 -7.37 2.52 -14.34
N LYS A 214 -6.69 2.01 -13.31
CA LYS A 214 -6.40 0.58 -13.13
C LYS A 214 -7.49 -0.16 -12.36
N LEU A 215 -8.40 0.54 -11.69
CA LEU A 215 -9.51 -0.09 -10.99
C LEU A 215 -10.54 -0.60 -11.99
N ASN A 216 -10.99 -1.84 -11.78
CA ASN A 216 -12.04 -2.46 -12.59
C ASN A 216 -13.41 -1.88 -12.24
N ILE A 217 -13.72 -0.71 -12.78
CA ILE A 217 -14.94 0.03 -12.49
C ILE A 217 -16.10 -0.60 -13.28
N LYS A 218 -16.81 -1.51 -12.62
CA LYS A 218 -17.96 -2.22 -13.19
C LYS A 218 -19.31 -1.66 -12.76
N THR A 219 -19.37 -0.91 -11.65
CA THR A 219 -20.63 -0.49 -11.05
C THR A 219 -21.01 0.94 -11.46
N LEU A 220 -22.30 1.13 -11.75
CA LEU A 220 -22.87 2.45 -12.07
C LEU A 220 -22.75 3.44 -10.89
N ALA A 221 -22.66 2.94 -9.65
CA ALA A 221 -22.34 3.75 -8.47
C ALA A 221 -20.94 4.36 -8.55
N SER A 222 -19.91 3.55 -8.83
CA SER A 222 -18.52 4.01 -9.04
C SER A 222 -18.41 5.05 -10.15
N TYR A 223 -19.15 4.86 -11.24
CA TYR A 223 -19.25 5.82 -12.32
C TYR A 223 -19.85 7.16 -11.86
N ARG A 224 -20.99 7.15 -11.16
CA ARG A 224 -21.62 8.39 -10.65
C ARG A 224 -20.67 9.16 -9.74
N ILE A 225 -19.98 8.46 -8.84
CA ILE A 225 -18.97 9.06 -7.96
C ILE A 225 -17.87 9.74 -8.79
N LEU A 226 -17.37 9.08 -9.84
CA LEU A 226 -16.37 9.70 -10.71
C LEU A 226 -16.93 10.92 -11.43
N LYS A 227 -18.11 10.80 -12.06
CA LYS A 227 -18.75 11.90 -12.79
C LYS A 227 -19.03 13.12 -11.90
N GLU A 228 -19.51 12.91 -10.68
CA GLU A 228 -19.76 13.97 -9.68
C GLU A 228 -18.48 14.62 -9.17
N ASN A 229 -17.37 13.87 -9.07
CA ASN A 229 -16.10 14.40 -8.60
C ASN A 229 -15.27 15.05 -9.72
N PHE A 230 -15.55 14.72 -10.97
CA PHE A 230 -14.83 15.21 -12.16
C PHE A 230 -15.76 15.82 -13.26
N PRO A 231 -16.80 16.61 -12.92
CA PRO A 231 -17.78 17.09 -13.92
C PRO A 231 -17.15 18.03 -14.96
N ASN A 232 -16.18 18.86 -14.54
CA ASN A 232 -15.56 19.91 -15.36
C ASN A 232 -14.40 19.43 -16.27
N VAL A 233 -14.10 18.13 -16.28
CA VAL A 233 -13.01 17.58 -17.10
C VAL A 233 -13.42 17.43 -18.57
N ILE A 234 -14.73 17.29 -18.82
CA ILE A 234 -15.33 17.14 -20.15
C ILE A 234 -15.51 18.52 -20.83
N GLU A 235 -15.85 19.57 -20.09
CA GLU A 235 -16.19 20.88 -20.65
C GLU A 235 -14.98 21.80 -20.93
N LYS A 236 -13.90 21.72 -20.15
CA LYS A 236 -12.74 22.64 -20.29
C LYS A 236 -11.71 22.26 -21.36
N ASN A 237 -11.88 21.16 -22.08
CA ASN A 237 -10.96 20.75 -23.15
C ASN A 237 -11.13 21.55 -24.45
N GLN A 238 -12.15 22.41 -24.57
CA GLN A 238 -12.41 23.18 -25.79
C GLN A 238 -11.82 24.59 -25.82
N GLN A 239 -11.11 25.06 -24.78
CA GLN A 239 -10.80 26.50 -24.69
C GLN A 239 -9.37 26.94 -24.37
N ASN A 240 -8.34 26.09 -24.29
CA ASN A 240 -6.96 26.62 -24.16
C ASN A 240 -5.92 25.62 -24.69
N GLU A 241 -5.57 25.72 -25.98
CA GLU A 241 -4.51 24.94 -26.64
C GLU A 241 -3.14 25.65 -26.71
N ASP A 242 -2.99 26.89 -26.24
CA ASP A 242 -1.79 27.70 -26.54
C ASP A 242 -0.72 27.79 -25.43
N ASP A 243 -0.42 26.71 -24.69
CA ASP A 243 0.67 26.79 -23.69
C ASP A 243 1.42 25.45 -23.50
N TYR A 244 2.67 25.44 -23.95
CA TYR A 244 3.54 24.26 -24.05
C TYR A 244 3.99 23.71 -22.68
N ASP A 245 3.78 24.45 -21.58
CA ASP A 245 4.10 24.04 -20.19
C ASP A 245 3.01 23.21 -19.48
N LYS A 246 1.90 22.86 -20.17
CA LYS A 246 0.73 22.20 -19.54
C LYS A 246 0.70 20.67 -19.62
N GLU A 247 1.64 20.01 -20.29
CA GLU A 247 1.60 18.56 -20.47
C GLU A 247 1.67 17.79 -19.13
N GLU A 248 2.51 18.25 -18.19
CA GLU A 248 2.63 17.63 -16.88
C GLU A 248 1.43 17.97 -15.97
N HIS A 249 0.98 19.22 -15.99
CA HIS A 249 -0.13 19.74 -15.17
C HIS A 249 -1.49 19.07 -15.52
N LEU A 250 -1.59 18.47 -16.70
CA LEU A 250 -2.76 17.75 -17.21
C LEU A 250 -2.52 16.24 -17.43
N ALA A 251 -1.35 15.70 -17.04
CA ALA A 251 -1.02 14.29 -17.23
C ALA A 251 -2.09 13.35 -16.64
N TRP A 252 -2.70 13.73 -15.52
CA TRP A 252 -3.81 12.99 -14.91
C TRP A 252 -5.03 12.84 -15.84
N LYS A 253 -5.31 13.80 -16.73
CA LYS A 253 -6.42 13.70 -17.71
C LYS A 253 -6.18 12.57 -18.71
N LYS A 254 -4.93 12.38 -19.15
CA LYS A 254 -4.54 11.30 -20.07
C LYS A 254 -4.91 9.92 -19.51
N TYR A 255 -4.77 9.72 -18.20
CA TYR A 255 -5.09 8.46 -17.54
C TYR A 255 -6.58 8.31 -17.23
N LEU A 256 -7.27 9.40 -16.85
CA LEU A 256 -8.66 9.33 -16.39
C LEU A 256 -9.70 9.37 -17.52
N MET A 257 -9.48 10.12 -18.60
CA MET A 257 -10.48 10.26 -19.67
C MET A 257 -10.81 8.96 -20.41
N PRO A 258 -9.83 8.11 -20.78
CA PRO A 258 -10.14 6.83 -21.42
C PRO A 258 -11.07 5.96 -20.58
N VAL A 259 -10.91 6.02 -19.26
CA VAL A 259 -11.68 5.22 -18.29
C VAL A 259 -13.11 5.74 -18.20
N LEU A 260 -13.29 7.06 -18.06
CA LEU A 260 -14.61 7.67 -18.07
C LEU A 260 -15.37 7.35 -19.37
N ASN A 261 -14.70 7.46 -20.51
CA ASN A 261 -15.28 7.15 -21.82
C ASN A 261 -15.64 5.67 -21.97
N ASP A 262 -14.79 4.75 -21.51
CA ASP A 262 -15.06 3.31 -21.55
C ASP A 262 -16.24 2.93 -20.64
N ILE A 263 -16.31 3.51 -19.44
CA ILE A 263 -17.44 3.31 -18.53
C ILE A 263 -18.73 3.86 -19.15
N GLU A 264 -18.71 5.06 -19.74
CA GLU A 264 -19.87 5.60 -20.47
C GLU A 264 -20.32 4.66 -21.59
N ARG A 265 -19.39 4.11 -22.37
CA ARG A 265 -19.70 3.14 -23.43
C ARG A 265 -20.28 1.84 -22.90
N ARG A 266 -19.82 1.34 -21.75
CA ARG A 266 -20.32 0.10 -21.12
C ARG A 266 -21.66 0.27 -20.42
N LEU A 267 -22.01 1.49 -20.00
CA LEU A 267 -23.27 1.81 -19.30
C LEU A 267 -24.37 2.36 -20.23
N LYS A 268 -24.03 2.98 -21.37
CA LYS A 268 -24.99 3.31 -22.43
C LYS A 268 -25.92 2.14 -22.88
N PRO A 269 -25.49 0.86 -22.87
CA PRO A 269 -26.37 -0.28 -23.12
C PRO A 269 -27.38 -0.56 -21.99
N THR A 270 -27.17 -0.05 -20.78
CA THR A 270 -28.00 -0.36 -19.60
C THR A 270 -29.13 0.64 -19.35
N GLU A 271 -29.01 1.89 -19.85
CA GLU A 271 -30.03 2.93 -19.68
C GLU A 271 -31.21 2.82 -20.67
N LEU A 272 -31.12 1.99 -21.72
CA LEU A 272 -32.22 1.77 -22.68
C LEU A 272 -33.28 0.74 -22.22
N ASN A 273 -33.10 0.07 -21.06
CA ASN A 273 -34.00 -0.99 -20.61
C ASN A 273 -34.83 -0.68 -19.35
N THR A 274 -34.79 0.55 -18.82
CA THR A 274 -35.62 0.94 -17.67
C THR A 274 -36.73 1.95 -18.00
N SER A 275 -36.90 2.33 -19.27
CA SER A 275 -38.01 3.18 -19.71
C SER A 275 -38.96 2.46 -20.68
N LYS A 276 -39.70 1.46 -20.18
CA LYS A 276 -41.02 1.14 -20.76
C LYS A 276 -42.09 1.45 -19.70
N PRO A 277 -43.01 2.38 -19.96
CA PRO A 277 -44.14 2.60 -19.07
C PRO A 277 -45.04 1.36 -19.10
N PHE A 278 -45.41 0.85 -17.93
CA PHE A 278 -46.43 -0.18 -17.79
C PHE A 278 -47.73 0.29 -18.47
N PRO A 279 -48.40 -0.52 -19.30
CA PRO A 279 -49.72 -0.18 -19.78
C PRO A 279 -50.71 -0.24 -18.62
N SER A 280 -51.41 0.87 -18.40
CA SER A 280 -52.49 1.02 -17.42
C SER A 280 -53.58 -0.02 -17.66
N SER A 281 -53.83 -0.88 -16.67
CA SER A 281 -54.95 -1.81 -16.66
C SER A 281 -56.27 -1.04 -16.48
N THR A 282 -57.04 -0.89 -17.56
CA THR A 282 -58.46 -0.54 -17.49
C THR A 282 -59.24 -1.71 -16.90
N THR A 283 -59.81 -1.53 -15.72
CA THR A 283 -60.74 -2.45 -15.08
C THR A 283 -62.11 -2.41 -15.78
N PRO A 284 -62.74 -3.57 -16.13
CA PRO A 284 -64.14 -3.58 -16.53
C PRO A 284 -65.05 -3.64 -15.30
N LYS A 285 -66.00 -2.70 -15.23
CA LYS A 285 -67.13 -2.69 -14.28
C LYS A 285 -67.96 -3.98 -14.42
N ARG A 286 -68.06 -4.79 -13.36
CA ARG A 286 -69.08 -5.85 -13.22
C ARG A 286 -70.45 -5.21 -12.99
N LYS A 287 -71.42 -5.52 -13.87
CA LYS A 287 -72.85 -5.32 -13.60
C LYS A 287 -73.34 -6.36 -12.56
N PRO A 288 -74.38 -6.04 -11.77
CA PRO A 288 -75.02 -7.01 -10.89
C PRO A 288 -76.07 -7.80 -11.66
N ASP A 289 -76.21 -9.09 -11.39
CA ASP A 289 -77.44 -9.80 -11.75
C ASP A 289 -77.97 -10.60 -10.56
N ARG A 290 -79.29 -10.50 -10.45
CA ARG A 290 -80.18 -11.01 -9.42
C ARG A 290 -80.53 -12.48 -9.68
N SER A 291 -80.90 -13.17 -8.59
CA SER A 291 -81.93 -14.21 -8.48
C SER A 291 -81.98 -15.35 -9.51
N SER A 292 -81.79 -16.58 -9.03
CA SER A 292 -82.84 -17.59 -8.81
C SER A 292 -82.28 -18.74 -7.97
#